data_AF-A0A7Y6VED6-F1
#
_entry.id   AF-A0A7Y6VED6-F1
#
_cell.length_a   1.000
_cell.length_b   1.000
_cell.length_c   1.000
_cell.angle_alpha   90.00
_cell.angle_beta   90.00
_cell.angle_gamma   90.00
#
_symmetry.space_group_name_H-M   'P 1'
#
loop_
_entity.id
_entity.type
_entity.pdbx_description
1 polymer ?
#
loop_
_entity_poly.entity_id
_entity_poly.type
_entity_poly.pdbx_seq_one_letter_code
_entity_poly.pdbx_strand_id
1 'polypeptide(L)'
;MVKKYIDDLSLQTAMTEYNSSMVKGNEVQDQYDRSIGYVTLDFDNENGNGEQVYAVVKNPNLPKDQVLEVTVLFRGSTGPNEVLSKPADVWNDWVENDLFLGLRVFAQDHPNYTQNHDHASGQLKASSEALNTIMATYPNAKVNLYGHSLGSMDVQYAIANLSDTDINRLESAYIYNGPNIYGILDDQQKARVDSVKGLIHNYADPKDPVSMVGRDLDKGSLDSVGMVHFVESKDIDLGNQHMTYGYQLDSSGNIKVLQTSSTEGINGTIIEMSRFQQMKQTLSRGGFSSRETIYLDSEQARILAQGLVKVAETTHQTLEKETT
;
A
#
# COMPACT_ATOMS: atom_id res chain seq x y z
N MET A 1 -25.78 11.44 -6.29
CA MET A 1 -25.12 10.36 -5.54
C MET A 1 -23.66 10.71 -5.41
N VAL A 2 -23.08 10.58 -4.21
CA VAL A 2 -21.63 10.70 -4.03
C VAL A 2 -20.97 9.53 -4.75
N LYS A 3 -19.90 9.82 -5.50
CA LYS A 3 -19.14 8.78 -6.22
C LYS A 3 -18.50 7.85 -5.18
N LYS A 4 -18.71 6.54 -5.30
CA LYS A 4 -18.09 5.54 -4.42
C LYS A 4 -16.91 4.88 -5.11
N TYR A 5 -15.87 4.51 -4.37
CA TYR A 5 -14.83 3.63 -4.88
C TYR A 5 -15.38 2.21 -5.07
N ILE A 6 -14.67 1.38 -5.82
CA ILE A 6 -15.03 -0.04 -5.98
C ILE A 6 -15.09 -0.74 -4.63
N ASP A 7 -15.92 -1.77 -4.53
CA ASP A 7 -16.11 -2.55 -3.30
C ASP A 7 -15.00 -3.60 -3.10
N ASP A 8 -13.76 -3.13 -3.04
CA ASP A 8 -12.60 -3.90 -2.60
C ASP A 8 -12.27 -3.53 -1.16
N LEU A 9 -12.16 -4.51 -0.24
CA LEU A 9 -12.02 -4.22 1.19
C LEU A 9 -10.75 -3.41 1.51
N SER A 10 -9.62 -3.75 0.89
CA SER A 10 -8.35 -3.09 1.19
C SER A 10 -8.34 -1.66 0.66
N LEU A 11 -8.88 -1.43 -0.54
CA LEU A 11 -9.04 -0.08 -1.08
C LEU A 11 -10.01 0.74 -0.23
N GLN A 12 -11.16 0.16 0.13
CA GLN A 12 -12.15 0.83 0.98
C GLN A 12 -11.56 1.21 2.33
N THR A 13 -10.75 0.33 2.93
CA THR A 13 -10.01 0.60 4.16
C THR A 13 -9.05 1.76 3.96
N ALA A 14 -8.18 1.71 2.93
CA ALA A 14 -7.23 2.79 2.64
C ALA A 14 -7.93 4.14 2.46
N MET A 15 -8.99 4.20 1.65
CA MET A 15 -9.68 5.45 1.37
C MET A 15 -10.48 6.00 2.56
N THR A 16 -10.62 5.25 3.67
CA THR A 16 -11.18 5.80 4.93
C THR A 16 -10.28 6.84 5.58
N GLU A 17 -9.00 6.93 5.18
CA GLU A 17 -8.08 7.98 5.63
C GLU A 17 -8.63 9.40 5.39
N TYR A 18 -9.50 9.58 4.39
CA TYR A 18 -10.16 10.85 4.07
C TYR A 18 -11.48 11.09 4.82
N ASN A 19 -11.89 10.16 5.69
CA ASN A 19 -13.10 10.31 6.48
C ASN A 19 -12.93 11.40 7.55
N SER A 20 -13.90 12.29 7.69
CA SER A 20 -13.91 13.30 8.77
C SER A 20 -13.91 12.70 10.17
N SER A 21 -14.26 11.42 10.31
CA SER A 21 -14.24 10.68 11.58
C SER A 21 -12.86 10.13 11.96
N MET A 22 -11.80 10.45 11.21
CA MET A 22 -10.40 10.10 11.55
C MET A 22 -9.87 10.93 12.72
N VAL A 23 -10.53 10.81 13.87
CA VAL A 23 -10.24 11.52 15.12
C VAL A 23 -10.32 10.51 16.25
N LYS A 24 -9.39 10.57 17.20
CA LYS A 24 -9.31 9.65 18.33
C LYS A 24 -10.63 9.54 19.09
N GLY A 25 -11.03 8.29 19.34
CA GLY A 25 -12.26 7.91 20.03
C GLY A 25 -13.44 7.60 19.11
N ASN A 26 -13.37 8.00 17.83
CA ASN A 26 -14.45 7.75 16.88
C ASN A 26 -14.37 6.35 16.27
N GLU A 27 -15.54 5.77 15.97
CA GLU A 27 -15.65 4.65 15.04
C GLU A 27 -15.47 5.16 13.60
N VAL A 28 -14.73 4.40 12.80
CA VAL A 28 -14.52 4.66 11.39
C VAL A 28 -15.16 3.54 10.58
N GLN A 29 -15.93 3.95 9.57
CA GLN A 29 -16.60 3.08 8.62
C GLN A 29 -16.18 3.46 7.20
N ASP A 30 -16.21 2.48 6.30
CA ASP A 30 -16.01 2.73 4.88
C ASP A 30 -17.28 3.24 4.17
N GLN A 31 -17.22 3.43 2.85
CA GLN A 31 -18.34 3.95 2.07
C GLN A 31 -19.52 2.96 1.92
N TYR A 32 -19.37 1.75 2.46
CA TYR A 32 -20.38 0.68 2.47
C TYR A 32 -20.85 0.35 3.89
N ASP A 33 -20.65 1.28 4.83
CA ASP A 33 -21.08 1.18 6.23
C ASP A 33 -20.46 0.00 6.98
N ARG A 34 -19.29 -0.49 6.52
CA ARG A 34 -18.53 -1.54 7.22
C ARG A 34 -17.60 -0.89 8.24
N SER A 35 -17.69 -1.34 9.49
CA SER A 35 -16.79 -0.90 10.57
C SER A 35 -15.36 -1.37 10.32
N ILE A 36 -14.43 -0.42 10.25
CA ILE A 36 -12.99 -0.66 10.24
C ILE A 36 -12.49 -0.81 11.69
N GLY A 37 -13.07 -0.05 12.61
CA GLY A 37 -12.76 -0.07 14.04
C GLY A 37 -12.80 1.34 14.64
N TYR A 38 -12.07 1.54 15.72
CA TYR A 38 -12.02 2.79 16.47
C TYR A 38 -10.63 3.41 16.41
N VAL A 39 -10.56 4.71 16.12
CA VAL A 39 -9.30 5.47 16.14
C VAL A 39 -8.82 5.60 17.58
N THR A 40 -7.57 5.25 17.81
CA THR A 40 -6.95 5.26 19.15
C THR A 40 -5.76 6.19 19.26
N LEU A 41 -5.11 6.48 18.13
CA LEU A 41 -4.02 7.44 17.95
C LEU A 41 -4.25 8.14 16.62
N ASP A 42 -4.04 9.46 16.58
CA ASP A 42 -4.29 10.36 15.47
C ASP A 42 -3.18 11.41 15.39
N PHE A 43 -2.03 11.01 14.83
CA PHE A 43 -0.92 11.92 14.57
C PHE A 43 -1.31 12.80 13.39
N ASP A 44 -1.59 14.08 13.63
CA ASP A 44 -2.01 15.05 12.61
C ASP A 44 -1.14 16.30 12.71
N ASN A 45 -0.05 16.29 11.94
CA ASN A 45 0.92 17.37 11.82
C ASN A 45 1.43 17.90 13.18
N GLU A 46 1.72 16.99 14.12
CA GLU A 46 2.11 17.34 15.49
C GLU A 46 3.44 18.10 15.51
N ASN A 47 4.32 17.81 14.55
CA ASN A 47 5.67 18.39 14.46
C ASN A 47 5.82 19.45 13.36
N GLY A 48 4.73 19.84 12.68
CA GLY A 48 4.80 20.79 11.56
C GLY A 48 5.35 20.20 10.26
N ASN A 49 5.44 18.87 10.16
CA ASN A 49 5.99 18.15 9.01
C ASN A 49 4.92 17.56 8.08
N GLY A 50 3.63 17.77 8.35
CA GLY A 50 2.51 17.37 7.48
C GLY A 50 2.06 15.92 7.61
N GLU A 51 2.58 15.15 8.57
CA GLU A 51 2.22 13.74 8.75
C GLU A 51 0.76 13.58 9.20
N GLN A 52 0.06 12.60 8.63
CA GLN A 52 -1.32 12.27 9.01
C GLN A 52 -1.44 10.75 9.11
N VAL A 53 -1.26 10.22 10.33
CA VAL A 53 -1.17 8.78 10.60
C VAL A 53 -2.11 8.38 11.71
N TYR A 54 -2.93 7.36 11.48
CA TYR A 54 -3.99 6.96 12.40
C TYR A 54 -3.92 5.48 12.75
N ALA A 55 -4.02 5.14 14.03
CA ALA A 55 -4.12 3.76 14.50
C ALA A 55 -5.57 3.39 14.83
N VAL A 56 -6.09 2.37 14.16
CA VAL A 56 -7.45 1.86 14.30
C VAL A 56 -7.43 0.44 14.86
N VAL A 57 -8.24 0.18 15.89
CA VAL A 57 -8.39 -1.15 16.50
C VAL A 57 -9.85 -1.55 16.62
N LYS A 58 -10.16 -2.85 16.54
CA LYS A 58 -11.54 -3.35 16.63
C LYS A 58 -12.19 -3.12 17.99
N ASN A 59 -11.43 -3.24 19.08
CA ASN A 59 -11.92 -3.02 20.44
C ASN A 59 -10.97 -2.06 21.19
N PRO A 60 -11.33 -0.77 21.32
CA PRO A 60 -10.47 0.23 21.95
C PRO A 60 -10.35 0.07 23.47
N ASN A 61 -11.21 -0.75 24.09
CA ASN A 61 -11.22 -0.98 25.53
C ASN A 61 -10.27 -2.09 25.99
N LEU A 62 -9.65 -2.82 25.06
CA LEU A 62 -8.64 -3.81 25.41
C LEU A 62 -7.37 -3.12 25.96
N PRO A 63 -6.72 -3.71 26.98
CA PRO A 63 -5.35 -3.37 27.30
C PRO A 63 -4.46 -3.42 26.05
N LYS A 64 -3.54 -2.48 25.93
CA LYS A 64 -2.77 -2.28 24.69
C LYS A 64 -1.92 -3.49 24.31
N ASP A 65 -1.44 -4.24 25.29
CA ASP A 65 -0.72 -5.50 25.14
C ASP A 65 -1.62 -6.70 24.77
N GLN A 66 -2.94 -6.57 24.88
CA GLN A 66 -3.92 -7.60 24.48
C GLN A 66 -4.52 -7.36 23.10
N VAL A 67 -4.20 -6.21 22.47
CA VAL A 67 -4.58 -5.97 21.07
C VAL A 67 -3.72 -6.85 20.17
N LEU A 68 -4.38 -7.67 19.36
CA LEU A 68 -3.73 -8.63 18.45
C LEU A 68 -3.56 -8.09 17.02
N GLU A 69 -4.30 -7.05 16.64
CA GLU A 69 -4.29 -6.49 15.30
C GLU A 69 -4.52 -4.97 15.36
N VAL A 70 -3.71 -4.22 14.63
CA VAL A 70 -3.84 -2.77 14.45
C VAL A 70 -3.84 -2.47 12.95
N THR A 71 -4.82 -1.68 12.51
CA THR A 71 -4.86 -1.08 11.18
C THR A 71 -4.28 0.32 11.27
N VAL A 72 -3.29 0.64 10.44
CA VAL A 72 -2.66 1.96 10.38
C VAL A 72 -2.95 2.59 9.02
N LEU A 73 -3.51 3.80 9.05
CA LEU A 73 -3.87 4.58 7.87
C LEU A 73 -2.95 5.78 7.76
N PHE A 74 -2.29 5.94 6.61
CA PHE A 74 -1.42 7.08 6.28
C PHE A 74 -2.13 7.91 5.23
N ARG A 75 -2.59 9.09 5.62
CA ARG A 75 -3.43 9.92 4.76
C ARG A 75 -2.59 10.66 3.72
N GLY A 76 -2.99 10.54 2.47
CA GLY A 76 -2.46 11.38 1.40
C GLY A 76 -2.93 12.83 1.49
N SER A 77 -2.27 13.74 0.78
CA SER A 77 -2.62 15.16 0.81
C SER A 77 -4.07 15.40 0.37
N THR A 78 -4.72 16.42 0.95
CA THR A 78 -6.10 16.82 0.59
C THR A 78 -6.20 17.65 -0.70
N GLY A 79 -5.08 17.92 -1.36
CA GLY A 79 -4.98 18.80 -2.53
C GLY A 79 -4.74 18.19 -3.93
N PRO A 80 -4.87 16.88 -4.21
CA PRO A 80 -4.50 16.35 -5.53
C PRO A 80 -5.35 16.93 -6.67
N ASN A 81 -6.60 17.31 -6.41
CA ASN A 81 -7.47 17.90 -7.44
C ASN A 81 -7.02 19.27 -7.96
N GLU A 82 -6.32 20.07 -7.18
CA GLU A 82 -5.80 21.37 -7.64
C GLU A 82 -4.49 21.18 -8.43
N VAL A 83 -3.63 20.27 -7.97
CA VAL A 83 -2.37 19.89 -8.59
C VAL A 83 -2.60 19.27 -9.98
N LEU A 84 -3.55 18.35 -10.13
CA LEU A 84 -3.76 17.53 -11.33
C LEU A 84 -4.42 18.23 -12.52
N SER A 85 -4.78 19.51 -12.40
CA SER A 85 -5.48 20.27 -13.46
C SER A 85 -4.58 20.64 -14.65
N LYS A 86 -3.26 20.40 -14.56
CA LYS A 86 -2.28 20.74 -15.59
C LYS A 86 -1.10 19.76 -15.58
N PRO A 87 -1.09 18.71 -16.43
CA PRO A 87 -0.12 17.61 -16.32
C PRO A 87 1.36 18.02 -16.46
N ALA A 88 1.67 19.12 -17.15
CA ALA A 88 3.04 19.68 -17.21
C ALA A 88 3.40 20.53 -15.97
N ASP A 89 2.41 21.17 -15.35
CA ASP A 89 2.60 21.95 -14.12
C ASP A 89 2.58 21.03 -12.89
N VAL A 90 1.85 19.91 -12.87
CA VAL A 90 1.91 18.86 -11.80
C VAL A 90 3.36 18.48 -11.48
N TRP A 91 4.16 18.30 -12.53
CA TRP A 91 5.56 17.92 -12.45
C TRP A 91 6.45 19.02 -11.86
N ASN A 92 6.12 20.29 -12.10
CA ASN A 92 6.89 21.46 -11.69
C ASN A 92 6.35 22.16 -10.41
N ASP A 93 5.06 22.03 -10.08
CA ASP A 93 4.35 22.69 -8.97
C ASP A 93 4.20 21.80 -7.73
N TRP A 94 4.50 20.50 -7.82
CA TRP A 94 4.73 19.65 -6.62
C TRP A 94 5.94 20.11 -5.79
N VAL A 95 6.64 21.15 -6.25
CA VAL A 95 7.87 21.73 -5.70
C VAL A 95 7.64 22.67 -4.52
N GLU A 96 6.49 23.35 -4.39
CA GLU A 96 6.47 24.52 -3.51
C GLU A 96 6.06 24.31 -2.05
N ASN A 97 5.57 23.14 -1.58
CA ASN A 97 5.42 22.97 -0.11
C ASN A 97 5.46 21.58 0.53
N ASP A 98 5.25 20.42 -0.14
CA ASP A 98 5.16 19.14 0.61
C ASP A 98 5.90 17.92 0.02
N LEU A 99 6.68 18.06 -1.07
CA LEU A 99 7.29 16.87 -1.69
C LEU A 99 8.63 17.10 -2.39
N PHE A 100 9.71 17.14 -1.62
CA PHE A 100 11.10 17.13 -2.11
C PHE A 100 11.52 15.86 -2.91
N LEU A 101 10.58 15.00 -3.32
CA LEU A 101 10.83 13.77 -4.08
C LEU A 101 10.73 13.93 -5.60
N GLY A 102 9.97 14.90 -6.10
CA GLY A 102 9.81 15.15 -7.54
C GLY A 102 11.11 15.62 -8.20
N LEU A 103 11.96 16.32 -7.45
CA LEU A 103 13.24 16.82 -7.94
C LEU A 103 14.38 15.78 -7.84
N ARG A 104 14.26 14.76 -6.98
CA ARG A 104 15.36 13.80 -6.68
C ARG A 104 15.35 12.53 -7.52
N VAL A 105 14.17 12.03 -7.89
CA VAL A 105 14.05 10.82 -8.74
C VAL A 105 14.50 11.10 -10.18
N PHE A 106 14.39 12.35 -10.65
CA PHE A 106 14.96 12.80 -11.93
C PHE A 106 16.45 13.20 -11.85
N ALA A 107 17.02 13.31 -10.64
CA ALA A 107 18.37 13.82 -10.40
C ALA A 107 19.42 12.72 -10.22
N GLN A 108 19.18 11.50 -10.73
CA GLN A 108 20.21 10.44 -10.75
C GLN A 108 21.50 10.89 -11.48
N ASP A 109 21.43 11.90 -12.35
CA ASP A 109 22.56 12.50 -13.06
C ASP A 109 23.08 13.82 -12.43
N HIS A 110 22.60 14.21 -11.25
CA HIS A 110 23.01 15.47 -10.62
C HIS A 110 24.31 15.28 -9.80
N PRO A 111 25.37 16.08 -10.03
CA PRO A 111 26.72 15.81 -9.53
C PRO A 111 26.90 15.79 -8.00
N ASN A 112 25.88 16.20 -7.24
CA ASN A 112 25.88 16.23 -5.77
C ASN A 112 24.94 15.17 -5.14
N TYR A 113 24.36 14.28 -5.94
CA TYR A 113 23.53 13.18 -5.44
C TYR A 113 24.42 12.02 -4.99
N THR A 114 24.53 11.82 -3.68
CA THR A 114 25.20 10.64 -3.12
C THR A 114 24.21 9.47 -3.10
N GLN A 115 24.54 8.39 -3.81
CA GLN A 115 23.67 7.20 -3.93
C GLN A 115 23.37 6.49 -2.60
N ASN A 116 24.19 6.70 -1.57
CA ASN A 116 24.10 6.01 -0.29
C ASN A 116 23.86 6.98 0.88
N HIS A 117 22.75 7.73 0.81
CA HIS A 117 22.32 8.61 1.90
C HIS A 117 20.80 8.71 1.94
N ASP A 118 20.22 8.74 3.15
CA ASP A 118 18.79 8.94 3.33
C ASP A 118 18.38 10.37 2.95
N HIS A 119 17.58 10.48 1.90
CA HIS A 119 17.12 11.72 1.30
C HIS A 119 15.63 12.01 1.58
N ALA A 120 15.05 11.37 2.60
CA ALA A 120 13.63 11.54 2.92
C ALA A 120 13.27 12.92 3.51
N SER A 121 12.03 13.34 3.27
CA SER A 121 11.45 14.59 3.80
C SER A 121 11.14 14.48 5.29
N GLY A 122 10.85 15.64 5.92
CA GLY A 122 10.35 15.68 7.30
C GLY A 122 9.07 14.87 7.47
N GLN A 123 8.14 14.94 6.51
CA GLN A 123 6.89 14.16 6.53
C GLN A 123 7.13 12.66 6.57
N LEU A 124 7.96 12.13 5.66
CA LEU A 124 8.27 10.70 5.62
C LEU A 124 8.86 10.22 6.96
N LYS A 125 9.76 11.02 7.54
CA LYS A 125 10.38 10.74 8.85
C LYS A 125 9.36 10.77 9.98
N ALA A 126 8.51 11.80 10.03
CA ALA A 126 7.46 11.91 11.04
C ALA A 126 6.43 10.78 10.93
N SER A 127 6.04 10.39 9.72
CA SER A 127 5.19 9.22 9.46
C SER A 127 5.82 7.92 9.93
N SER A 128 7.13 7.75 9.72
CA SER A 128 7.89 6.60 10.24
C SER A 128 7.95 6.58 11.77
N GLU A 129 8.13 7.74 12.42
CA GLU A 129 8.15 7.87 13.87
C GLU A 129 6.76 7.59 14.49
N ALA A 130 5.70 8.05 13.83
CA ALA A 130 4.32 7.74 14.19
C ALA A 130 4.07 6.23 14.16
N LEU A 131 4.48 5.53 13.08
CA LEU A 131 4.38 4.07 13.00
C LEU A 131 5.13 3.38 14.15
N ASN A 132 6.37 3.78 14.42
CA ASN A 132 7.16 3.23 15.52
C ASN A 132 6.44 3.41 16.87
N THR A 133 5.82 4.57 17.10
CA THR A 133 5.07 4.85 18.32
C THR A 133 3.80 4.00 18.42
N ILE A 134 3.08 3.80 17.31
CA ILE A 134 1.92 2.90 17.24
C ILE A 134 2.33 1.46 17.57
N MET A 135 3.41 0.98 16.96
CA MET A 135 3.91 -0.39 17.15
C MET A 135 4.45 -0.61 18.57
N ALA A 136 5.05 0.41 19.19
CA ALA A 136 5.45 0.37 20.60
C ALA A 136 4.24 0.41 21.54
N THR A 137 3.19 1.16 21.18
CA THR A 137 1.93 1.21 21.95
C THR A 137 1.24 -0.15 21.96
N TYR A 138 1.26 -0.87 20.84
CA TYR A 138 0.62 -2.18 20.66
C TYR A 138 1.67 -3.29 20.47
N PRO A 139 2.42 -3.68 21.51
CA PRO A 139 3.64 -4.50 21.36
C PRO A 139 3.39 -5.92 20.84
N ASN A 140 2.19 -6.46 21.02
CA ASN A 140 1.83 -7.83 20.61
C ASN A 140 0.98 -7.88 19.33
N ALA A 141 0.62 -6.72 18.78
CA ALA A 141 -0.25 -6.67 17.61
C ALA A 141 0.50 -6.98 16.32
N LYS A 142 -0.19 -7.69 15.43
CA LYS A 142 0.07 -7.67 13.99
C LYS A 142 -0.42 -6.36 13.40
N VAL A 143 0.27 -5.85 12.38
CA VAL A 143 0.04 -4.51 11.86
C VAL A 143 -0.27 -4.57 10.37
N ASN A 144 -1.40 -3.99 9.97
CA ASN A 144 -1.79 -3.80 8.58
C ASN A 144 -1.67 -2.32 8.22
N LEU A 145 -0.95 -2.01 7.15
CA LEU A 145 -0.67 -0.62 6.73
C LEU A 145 -1.48 -0.28 5.49
N TYR A 146 -2.01 0.93 5.43
CA TYR A 146 -2.78 1.42 4.30
C TYR A 146 -2.39 2.86 3.99
N GLY A 147 -2.31 3.20 2.71
CA GLY A 147 -2.08 4.58 2.30
C GLY A 147 -2.37 4.84 0.84
N HIS A 148 -2.84 6.04 0.53
CA HIS A 148 -3.08 6.50 -0.83
C HIS A 148 -2.26 7.75 -1.15
N SER A 149 -1.91 7.95 -2.41
CA SER A 149 -1.18 9.14 -2.88
C SER A 149 0.12 9.36 -2.09
N LEU A 150 0.30 10.50 -1.42
CA LEU A 150 1.44 10.77 -0.55
C LEU A 150 1.56 9.78 0.63
N GLY A 151 0.43 9.37 1.20
CA GLY A 151 0.40 8.39 2.29
C GLY A 151 0.95 7.02 1.89
N SER A 152 0.91 6.68 0.60
CA SER A 152 1.59 5.48 0.09
C SER A 152 3.12 5.61 0.18
N MET A 153 3.69 6.80 0.03
CA MET A 153 5.13 7.03 0.20
C MET A 153 5.52 6.99 1.67
N ASP A 154 4.67 7.55 2.54
CA ASP A 154 4.82 7.47 3.99
C ASP A 154 4.90 6.01 4.46
N VAL A 155 3.98 5.15 3.99
CA VAL A 155 4.01 3.70 4.28
C VAL A 155 5.31 3.06 3.79
N GLN A 156 5.72 3.33 2.54
CA GLN A 156 6.94 2.75 1.97
C GLN A 156 8.18 3.11 2.82
N TYR A 157 8.30 4.38 3.22
CA TYR A 157 9.43 4.84 4.02
C TYR A 157 9.36 4.33 5.47
N ALA A 158 8.16 4.30 6.06
CA ALA A 158 7.97 3.77 7.41
C ALA A 158 8.36 2.29 7.50
N ILE A 159 7.98 1.46 6.51
CA ILE A 159 8.42 0.06 6.45
C ILE A 159 9.94 -0.05 6.32
N ALA A 160 10.55 0.78 5.48
CA ALA A 160 11.99 0.78 5.25
C ALA A 160 12.82 1.05 6.52
N ASN A 161 12.23 1.73 7.52
CA ASN A 161 12.88 2.10 8.77
C ASN A 161 12.41 1.29 10.00
N LEU A 162 11.57 0.27 9.81
CA LEU A 162 11.18 -0.63 10.91
C LEU A 162 12.39 -1.38 11.48
N SER A 163 12.36 -1.67 12.78
CA SER A 163 13.36 -2.52 13.43
C SER A 163 13.22 -3.99 13.00
N ASP A 164 14.25 -4.81 13.25
CA ASP A 164 14.20 -6.27 12.99
C ASP A 164 13.11 -6.98 13.79
N THR A 165 12.73 -6.42 14.94
CA THR A 165 11.65 -6.99 15.75
C THR A 165 10.29 -6.58 15.18
N ASP A 166 10.15 -5.31 14.79
CA ASP A 166 8.88 -4.75 14.34
C ASP A 166 8.50 -5.21 12.95
N ILE A 167 9.48 -5.39 12.05
CA ILE A 167 9.22 -5.87 10.69
C ILE A 167 8.51 -7.24 10.68
N ASN A 168 8.76 -8.09 11.67
CA ASN A 168 8.10 -9.41 11.82
C ASN A 168 6.63 -9.32 12.28
N ARG A 169 6.19 -8.14 12.71
CA ARG A 169 4.81 -7.85 13.09
C ARG A 169 3.99 -7.24 11.94
N LEU A 170 4.63 -6.86 10.83
CA LEU A 170 3.93 -6.48 9.60
C LEU A 170 3.16 -7.69 9.06
N GLU A 171 1.85 -7.55 8.88
CA GLU A 171 0.98 -8.59 8.32
C GLU A 171 0.72 -8.31 6.83
N SER A 172 0.41 -7.06 6.50
CA SER A 172 0.22 -6.60 5.12
C SER A 172 0.38 -5.09 5.01
N ALA A 173 0.69 -4.61 3.82
CA ALA A 173 0.61 -3.21 3.45
C ALA A 173 -0.11 -3.07 2.10
N TYR A 174 -1.14 -2.22 2.03
CA TYR A 174 -1.89 -1.93 0.81
C TYR A 174 -1.75 -0.46 0.48
N ILE A 175 -1.07 -0.16 -0.62
CA ILE A 175 -0.79 1.21 -1.03
C ILE A 175 -1.29 1.47 -2.45
N TYR A 176 -1.87 2.66 -2.66
CA TYR A 176 -2.62 2.98 -3.88
C TYR A 176 -2.17 4.32 -4.48
N ASN A 177 -1.89 4.32 -5.79
CA ASN A 177 -1.63 5.52 -6.57
C ASN A 177 -0.57 6.48 -6.00
N GLY A 178 0.39 5.96 -5.24
CA GLY A 178 1.51 6.73 -4.71
C GLY A 178 2.79 6.57 -5.54
N PRO A 179 3.67 7.57 -5.58
CA PRO A 179 5.02 7.46 -6.14
C PRO A 179 5.84 6.31 -5.54
N ASN A 180 6.81 5.79 -6.29
CA ASN A 180 7.75 4.77 -5.82
C ASN A 180 9.00 5.44 -5.26
N ILE A 181 9.32 5.17 -3.99
CA ILE A 181 10.48 5.78 -3.32
C ILE A 181 11.74 4.92 -3.36
N TYR A 182 11.70 3.71 -3.92
CA TYR A 182 12.81 2.75 -3.86
C TYR A 182 14.17 3.35 -4.28
N GLY A 183 14.17 4.22 -5.30
CA GLY A 183 15.39 4.88 -5.80
C GLY A 183 16.05 5.87 -4.84
N ILE A 184 15.35 6.34 -3.79
CA ILE A 184 15.88 7.27 -2.79
C ILE A 184 16.26 6.59 -1.47
N LEU A 185 15.96 5.29 -1.33
CA LEU A 185 16.32 4.50 -0.16
C LEU A 185 17.81 4.15 -0.18
N ASP A 186 18.44 4.12 1.00
CA ASP A 186 19.78 3.55 1.15
C ASP A 186 19.76 2.00 1.05
N ASP A 187 20.94 1.39 1.05
CA ASP A 187 21.05 -0.07 0.86
C ASP A 187 20.40 -0.87 2.00
N GLN A 188 20.42 -0.36 3.23
CA GLN A 188 19.79 -1.02 4.39
C GLN A 188 18.27 -0.94 4.31
N GLN A 189 17.74 0.22 3.93
CA GLN A 189 16.33 0.47 3.69
C GLN A 189 15.79 -0.36 2.53
N LYS A 190 16.54 -0.50 1.44
CA LYS A 190 16.20 -1.40 0.31
C LYS A 190 16.13 -2.85 0.76
N ALA A 191 17.17 -3.34 1.46
CA ALA A 191 17.19 -4.70 2.00
C ALA A 191 16.00 -4.95 2.95
N ARG A 192 15.61 -3.95 3.75
CA ARG A 192 14.42 -4.02 4.61
C ARG A 192 13.15 -4.25 3.82
N VAL A 193 12.83 -3.37 2.86
CA VAL A 193 11.57 -3.47 2.10
C VAL A 193 11.54 -4.71 1.21
N ASP A 194 12.69 -5.15 0.69
CA ASP A 194 12.79 -6.36 -0.11
C ASP A 194 12.53 -7.62 0.71
N SER A 195 12.96 -7.65 1.99
CA SER A 195 12.71 -8.79 2.88
C SER A 195 11.23 -9.09 3.11
N VAL A 196 10.37 -8.08 2.96
CA VAL A 196 8.91 -8.18 3.13
C VAL A 196 8.15 -7.83 1.84
N LYS A 197 8.81 -7.85 0.68
CA LYS A 197 8.23 -7.41 -0.60
C LYS A 197 6.87 -8.04 -0.90
N GLY A 198 6.70 -9.32 -0.56
CA GLY A 198 5.46 -10.08 -0.75
C GLY A 198 4.29 -9.68 0.14
N LEU A 199 4.52 -8.87 1.19
CA LEU A 199 3.48 -8.34 2.08
C LEU A 199 3.01 -6.94 1.65
N ILE A 200 3.75 -6.27 0.76
CA ILE A 200 3.47 -4.90 0.32
C ILE A 200 2.81 -4.96 -1.06
N HIS A 201 1.50 -4.72 -1.11
CA HIS A 201 0.68 -4.66 -2.31
C HIS A 201 0.60 -3.22 -2.82
N ASN A 202 1.31 -2.92 -3.90
CA ASN A 202 1.49 -1.58 -4.44
C ASN A 202 0.68 -1.41 -5.74
N TYR A 203 -0.55 -0.90 -5.64
CA TYR A 203 -1.42 -0.69 -6.79
C TYR A 203 -1.11 0.65 -7.45
N ALA A 204 -0.63 0.60 -8.70
CA ALA A 204 -0.31 1.79 -9.49
C ALA A 204 -1.14 1.79 -10.77
N ASP A 205 -1.85 2.87 -11.03
CA ASP A 205 -2.62 3.06 -12.25
C ASP A 205 -1.77 3.72 -13.33
N PRO A 206 -1.42 3.05 -14.45
CA PRO A 206 -0.59 3.66 -15.49
C PRO A 206 -1.19 4.92 -16.14
N LYS A 207 -2.50 5.17 -15.94
CA LYS A 207 -3.18 6.38 -16.38
C LYS A 207 -3.12 7.53 -15.36
N ASP A 208 -2.72 7.24 -14.12
CA ASP A 208 -2.41 8.23 -13.10
C ASP A 208 -0.89 8.56 -13.13
N PRO A 209 -0.50 9.77 -13.59
CA PRO A 209 0.90 10.17 -13.64
C PRO A 209 1.60 10.13 -12.28
N VAL A 210 0.89 10.40 -11.18
CA VAL A 210 1.47 10.39 -9.83
C VAL A 210 1.90 8.99 -9.44
N SER A 211 1.07 7.98 -9.73
CA SER A 211 1.40 6.59 -9.48
C SER A 211 2.58 6.07 -10.33
N MET A 212 2.89 6.71 -11.46
CA MET A 212 3.99 6.29 -12.33
C MET A 212 5.33 6.94 -12.00
N VAL A 213 5.37 7.88 -11.05
CA VAL A 213 6.64 8.48 -10.60
C VAL A 213 7.55 7.42 -9.98
N GLY A 214 8.77 7.32 -10.51
CA GLY A 214 9.76 6.34 -10.07
C GLY A 214 9.46 4.90 -10.48
N ARG A 215 8.52 4.68 -11.41
CA ARG A 215 8.17 3.35 -11.93
C ARG A 215 8.40 3.27 -13.44
N ASP A 216 8.67 2.06 -13.88
CA ASP A 216 8.72 1.66 -15.28
C ASP A 216 7.82 0.42 -15.43
N LEU A 217 6.87 0.50 -16.36
CA LEU A 217 5.88 -0.57 -16.59
C LEU A 217 6.55 -1.88 -16.97
N ASP A 218 7.61 -1.82 -17.78
CA ASP A 218 8.32 -2.99 -18.30
C ASP A 218 9.16 -3.67 -17.20
N LYS A 219 9.58 -2.90 -16.19
CA LYS A 219 10.29 -3.42 -15.01
C LYS A 219 9.40 -4.16 -14.02
N GLY A 220 8.07 -4.04 -14.12
CA GLY A 220 7.17 -4.70 -13.18
C GLY A 220 7.40 -4.20 -11.74
N SER A 221 7.80 -5.13 -10.86
CA SER A 221 8.14 -4.83 -9.46
C SER A 221 9.64 -4.63 -9.21
N LEU A 222 10.48 -4.69 -10.24
CA LEU A 222 11.91 -4.41 -10.10
C LEU A 222 12.12 -2.94 -9.72
N ASP A 223 13.13 -2.67 -8.89
CA ASP A 223 13.45 -1.33 -8.38
C ASP A 223 12.25 -0.61 -7.73
N SER A 224 11.34 -1.36 -7.10
CA SER A 224 10.10 -0.84 -6.51
C SER A 224 9.86 -1.37 -5.10
N VAL A 225 9.28 -0.54 -4.23
CA VAL A 225 8.83 -1.00 -2.91
C VAL A 225 7.58 -1.86 -3.06
N GLY A 226 7.70 -3.13 -2.68
CA GLY A 226 6.60 -4.11 -2.73
C GLY A 226 6.37 -4.78 -4.08
N MET A 227 5.29 -5.55 -4.15
CA MET A 227 4.73 -6.12 -5.38
C MET A 227 3.86 -5.07 -6.07
N VAL A 228 4.27 -4.63 -7.25
CA VAL A 228 3.54 -3.65 -8.05
C VAL A 228 2.44 -4.33 -8.85
N HIS A 229 1.22 -3.86 -8.67
CA HIS A 229 0.02 -4.27 -9.39
C HIS A 229 -0.39 -3.12 -10.31
N PHE A 230 -0.02 -3.19 -11.59
CA PHE A 230 -0.44 -2.19 -12.56
C PHE A 230 -1.93 -2.34 -12.85
N VAL A 231 -2.73 -1.34 -12.51
CA VAL A 231 -4.19 -1.43 -12.56
C VAL A 231 -4.71 -1.24 -13.98
N GLU A 232 -5.64 -2.10 -14.40
CA GLU A 232 -6.42 -1.91 -15.63
C GLU A 232 -7.64 -1.05 -15.30
N SER A 233 -7.50 0.27 -15.45
CA SER A 233 -8.52 1.26 -15.09
C SER A 233 -9.28 1.80 -16.31
N LYS A 234 -10.46 2.40 -16.08
CA LYS A 234 -11.10 3.28 -17.05
C LYS A 234 -10.29 4.56 -17.21
N ASP A 235 -10.29 5.09 -18.42
CA ASP A 235 -9.74 6.41 -18.71
C ASP A 235 -10.76 7.49 -18.30
N ILE A 236 -10.40 8.31 -17.32
CA ILE A 236 -11.22 9.38 -16.75
C ILE A 236 -10.34 10.60 -16.45
N ASP A 237 -10.93 11.70 -15.99
CA ASP A 237 -10.15 12.89 -15.63
C ASP A 237 -9.09 12.58 -14.55
N LEU A 238 -7.94 13.27 -14.64
CA LEU A 238 -6.76 12.98 -13.83
C LEU A 238 -7.01 12.98 -12.32
N GLY A 239 -7.80 13.95 -11.82
CA GLY A 239 -8.18 14.01 -10.40
C GLY A 239 -8.93 12.76 -9.98
N ASN A 240 -9.94 12.37 -10.75
CA ASN A 240 -10.67 11.13 -10.47
C ASN A 240 -9.84 9.86 -10.70
N GLN A 241 -8.92 9.88 -11.67
CA GLN A 241 -8.00 8.77 -11.95
C GLN A 241 -7.11 8.51 -10.75
N HIS A 242 -6.48 9.57 -10.22
CA HIS A 242 -5.65 9.52 -9.04
C HIS A 242 -6.42 9.04 -7.82
N MET A 243 -7.64 9.55 -7.61
CA MET A 243 -8.54 9.10 -6.55
C MET A 243 -9.13 7.69 -6.78
N THR A 244 -8.54 6.86 -7.64
CA THR A 244 -8.89 5.44 -7.89
C THR A 244 -10.29 5.19 -8.46
N TYR A 245 -11.02 6.23 -8.87
CA TYR A 245 -12.37 6.05 -9.39
C TYR A 245 -12.42 5.37 -10.77
N GLY A 246 -11.27 5.24 -11.44
CA GLY A 246 -11.13 4.49 -12.68
C GLY A 246 -11.03 2.97 -12.43
N TYR A 247 -10.79 2.53 -11.19
CA TYR A 247 -10.54 1.14 -10.87
C TYR A 247 -11.75 0.28 -11.18
N GLN A 248 -11.50 -0.99 -11.51
CA GLN A 248 -12.53 -1.95 -11.88
C GLN A 248 -12.29 -3.26 -11.13
N LEU A 249 -13.38 -3.95 -10.81
CA LEU A 249 -13.33 -5.33 -10.33
C LEU A 249 -13.47 -6.29 -11.51
N ASP A 250 -12.74 -7.41 -11.47
CA ASP A 250 -12.97 -8.56 -12.32
C ASP A 250 -14.24 -9.32 -11.86
N SER A 251 -14.59 -10.41 -12.57
CA SER A 251 -15.74 -11.26 -12.19
C SER A 251 -15.58 -11.97 -10.85
N SER A 252 -14.38 -11.94 -10.26
CA SER A 252 -14.02 -12.55 -8.99
C SER A 252 -14.09 -11.56 -7.82
N GLY A 253 -14.35 -10.28 -8.09
CA GLY A 253 -14.30 -9.23 -7.08
C GLY A 253 -12.88 -8.75 -6.75
N ASN A 254 -11.90 -8.97 -7.62
CA ASN A 254 -10.52 -8.48 -7.46
C ASN A 254 -10.27 -7.25 -8.33
N ILE A 255 -9.41 -6.34 -7.89
CA ILE A 255 -8.96 -5.21 -8.72
C ILE A 255 -8.36 -5.75 -10.02
N LYS A 256 -8.86 -5.29 -11.17
CA LYS A 256 -8.31 -5.66 -12.48
C LYS A 256 -6.89 -5.10 -12.60
N VAL A 257 -5.97 -5.96 -13.00
CA VAL A 257 -4.57 -5.61 -13.24
C VAL A 257 -4.17 -5.93 -14.67
N LEU A 258 -3.27 -5.15 -15.25
CA LEU A 258 -2.65 -5.44 -16.53
C LEU A 258 -1.85 -6.75 -16.42
N GLN A 259 -2.00 -7.61 -17.42
CA GLN A 259 -1.13 -8.77 -17.57
C GLN A 259 0.22 -8.29 -18.11
N THR A 260 1.26 -8.33 -17.28
CA THR A 260 2.65 -8.21 -17.74
C THR A 260 3.30 -9.59 -17.71
N SER A 261 4.25 -9.86 -18.60
CA SER A 261 4.95 -11.16 -18.71
C SER A 261 5.62 -11.60 -17.41
N SER A 262 6.07 -10.65 -16.58
CA SER A 262 6.63 -10.91 -15.24
C SER A 262 5.58 -11.15 -14.16
N THR A 263 4.32 -10.78 -14.39
CA THR A 263 3.24 -10.86 -13.39
C THR A 263 2.18 -11.90 -13.72
N GLU A 264 2.14 -12.53 -14.90
CA GLU A 264 1.13 -13.54 -15.24
C GLU A 264 1.05 -14.70 -14.24
N GLY A 265 2.20 -15.24 -13.81
CA GLY A 265 2.26 -16.30 -12.80
C GLY A 265 1.83 -15.82 -11.41
N ILE A 266 2.14 -14.57 -11.06
CA ILE A 266 1.90 -13.99 -9.73
C ILE A 266 0.46 -13.47 -9.60
N ASN A 267 -0.09 -12.83 -10.64
CA ASN A 267 -1.44 -12.25 -10.67
C ASN A 267 -2.52 -13.32 -10.50
N GLY A 268 -2.34 -14.50 -11.10
CA GLY A 268 -3.24 -15.63 -10.85
C GLY A 268 -3.25 -16.06 -9.38
N THR A 269 -2.08 -16.05 -8.74
CA THR A 269 -1.92 -16.36 -7.31
C THR A 269 -2.58 -15.32 -6.42
N ILE A 270 -2.41 -14.04 -6.76
CA ILE A 270 -3.03 -12.92 -6.04
C ILE A 270 -4.56 -13.00 -6.14
N ILE A 271 -5.10 -13.29 -7.32
CA ILE A 271 -6.55 -13.45 -7.53
C ILE A 271 -7.13 -14.55 -6.64
N GLU A 272 -6.48 -15.71 -6.58
CA GLU A 272 -6.92 -16.81 -5.72
C GLU A 272 -6.73 -16.49 -4.24
N MET A 273 -5.67 -15.75 -3.88
CA MET A 273 -5.44 -15.28 -2.51
C MET A 273 -6.51 -14.28 -2.06
N SER A 274 -6.94 -13.37 -2.93
CA SER A 274 -8.02 -12.42 -2.62
C SER A 274 -9.36 -13.12 -2.46
N ARG A 275 -9.67 -14.13 -3.28
CA ARG A 275 -10.83 -15.01 -3.06
C ARG A 275 -10.75 -15.76 -1.73
N PHE A 276 -9.56 -16.25 -1.38
CA PHE A 276 -9.31 -16.86 -0.08
C PHE A 276 -9.55 -15.87 1.07
N GLN A 277 -9.14 -14.60 0.94
CA GLN A 277 -9.42 -13.58 1.96
C GLN A 277 -10.91 -13.28 2.09
N GLN A 278 -11.65 -13.16 0.98
CA GLN A 278 -13.12 -13.02 1.01
C GLN A 278 -13.80 -14.23 1.66
N MET A 279 -13.32 -15.44 1.38
CA MET A 279 -13.80 -16.67 2.01
C MET A 279 -13.52 -16.66 3.52
N LYS A 280 -12.30 -16.30 3.93
CA LYS A 280 -11.90 -16.16 5.33
C LYS A 280 -12.77 -15.15 6.08
N GLN A 281 -13.09 -14.01 5.47
CA GLN A 281 -14.00 -13.00 6.03
C GLN A 281 -15.45 -13.47 6.11
N THR A 282 -15.91 -14.25 5.14
CA THR A 282 -17.26 -14.83 5.18
C THR A 282 -17.38 -15.83 6.33
N LEU A 283 -16.33 -16.65 6.52
CA LEU A 283 -16.26 -17.65 7.58
C LEU A 283 -15.99 -17.05 8.97
N SER A 284 -15.41 -15.85 9.06
CA SER A 284 -15.08 -15.21 10.35
C SER A 284 -16.30 -14.66 11.12
N ARG A 285 -17.49 -14.61 10.50
CA ARG A 285 -18.72 -14.05 11.10
C ARG A 285 -19.20 -14.76 12.38
N GLY A 286 -18.62 -15.90 12.75
CA GLY A 286 -18.86 -16.60 14.02
C GLY A 286 -17.59 -17.06 14.76
N GLY A 287 -16.40 -16.61 14.33
CA GLY A 287 -15.12 -17.19 14.75
C GLY A 287 -14.78 -18.51 14.04
N PHE A 288 -13.52 -18.93 14.05
CA PHE A 288 -13.07 -20.16 13.39
C PHE A 288 -13.02 -21.32 14.39
N SER A 289 -13.60 -22.46 14.02
CA SER A 289 -13.29 -23.74 14.66
C SER A 289 -11.88 -24.20 14.29
N SER A 290 -11.27 -25.06 15.11
CA SER A 290 -9.93 -25.60 14.82
C SER A 290 -9.84 -26.31 13.47
N ARG A 291 -10.95 -26.85 12.95
CA ARG A 291 -11.00 -27.49 11.62
C ARG A 291 -11.04 -26.47 10.49
N GLU A 292 -11.75 -25.36 10.67
CA GLU A 292 -11.77 -24.26 9.71
C GLU A 292 -10.42 -23.57 9.65
N THR A 293 -9.72 -23.42 10.77
CA THR A 293 -8.34 -22.92 10.80
C THR A 293 -7.41 -23.81 9.98
N ILE A 294 -7.39 -25.12 10.24
CA ILE A 294 -6.54 -26.07 9.48
C ILE A 294 -6.88 -26.05 7.99
N TYR A 295 -8.17 -25.99 7.65
CA TYR A 295 -8.61 -25.90 6.26
C TYR A 295 -8.09 -24.61 5.60
N LEU A 296 -8.27 -23.46 6.24
CA LEU A 296 -7.80 -22.17 5.72
C LEU A 296 -6.28 -22.15 5.55
N ASP A 297 -5.53 -22.65 6.52
CA ASP A 297 -4.07 -22.75 6.42
C ASP A 297 -3.64 -23.64 5.23
N SER A 298 -4.31 -24.78 5.06
CA SER A 298 -4.04 -25.69 3.95
C SER A 298 -4.38 -25.09 2.59
N GLU A 299 -5.46 -24.31 2.51
CA GLU A 299 -5.92 -23.69 1.28
C GLU A 299 -5.03 -22.51 0.90
N GLN A 300 -4.59 -21.71 1.87
CA GLN A 300 -3.59 -20.66 1.67
C GLN A 300 -2.29 -21.24 1.13
N ALA A 301 -1.79 -22.32 1.75
CA ALA A 301 -0.57 -22.99 1.31
C ALA A 301 -0.69 -23.57 -0.11
N ARG A 302 -1.85 -24.16 -0.45
CA ARG A 302 -2.15 -24.69 -1.79
C ARG A 302 -2.11 -23.59 -2.85
N ILE A 303 -2.74 -22.45 -2.59
CA ILE A 303 -2.78 -21.31 -3.51
C ILE A 303 -1.36 -20.79 -3.78
N LEU A 304 -0.56 -20.58 -2.73
CA LEU A 304 0.82 -20.13 -2.86
C LEU A 304 1.68 -21.13 -3.65
N ALA A 305 1.56 -22.43 -3.37
CA ALA A 305 2.31 -23.46 -4.07
C ALA A 305 1.98 -23.50 -5.57
N GLN A 306 0.70 -23.39 -5.94
CA GLN A 306 0.28 -23.32 -7.34
C GLN A 306 0.80 -22.07 -8.04
N GLY A 307 0.85 -20.96 -7.32
CA GLY A 307 1.43 -19.72 -7.81
C GLY A 307 2.90 -19.85 -8.18
N LEU A 308 3.70 -20.42 -7.27
CA LEU A 308 5.12 -20.66 -7.49
C LEU A 308 5.36 -21.56 -8.72
N VAL A 309 4.56 -22.63 -8.89
CA VAL A 309 4.64 -23.50 -10.08
C VAL A 309 4.39 -22.70 -11.35
N LYS A 310 3.35 -21.87 -11.36
CA LYS A 310 2.98 -21.09 -12.54
C LYS A 310 4.01 -20.03 -12.92
N VAL A 311 4.64 -19.41 -11.92
CA VAL A 311 5.77 -18.50 -12.12
C VAL A 311 6.96 -19.24 -12.74
N ALA A 312 7.30 -20.42 -12.23
CA ALA A 312 8.39 -21.23 -12.77
C ALA A 312 8.12 -21.64 -14.23
N GLU A 313 6.90 -22.05 -14.56
CA GLU A 313 6.50 -22.39 -15.92
C GLU A 313 6.58 -21.19 -16.88
N THR A 314 6.07 -20.03 -16.46
CA THR A 314 6.10 -18.79 -17.27
C THR A 314 7.52 -18.32 -17.51
N THR A 315 8.37 -18.40 -16.48
CA THR A 315 9.80 -18.03 -16.57
C THR A 315 10.52 -18.96 -17.54
N HIS A 316 10.27 -20.27 -17.45
CA HIS A 316 10.86 -21.25 -18.35
C HIS A 316 10.48 -20.97 -19.82
N GLN A 317 9.20 -20.74 -20.11
CA GLN A 317 8.71 -20.44 -21.46
C GLN A 317 9.28 -19.13 -22.02
N THR A 318 9.54 -18.14 -21.15
CA THR A 318 10.13 -16.86 -21.58
C THR A 318 11.59 -17.06 -21.97
N LEU A 319 12.37 -17.80 -21.17
CA LEU A 319 13.77 -18.12 -21.47
C LEU A 319 13.92 -18.93 -22.77
N GLU A 320 12.99 -19.84 -23.07
CA GLU A 320 12.99 -20.57 -24.35
C GLU A 320 12.77 -19.64 -25.56
N LYS A 321 11.93 -18.61 -25.43
CA LYS A 321 11.69 -17.64 -26.51
C LYS A 321 12.86 -16.70 -26.78
N GLU A 322 13.67 -16.39 -25.77
CA GLU A 322 14.86 -15.54 -25.92
C GLU A 322 16.08 -16.29 -26.50
N THR A 323 16.04 -17.62 -26.49
CA THR A 323 17.15 -18.48 -26.97
C THR A 323 16.91 -19.06 -28.37
N THR A 324 15.81 -18.70 -29.03
CA THR A 324 15.44 -19.13 -30.39
C THR A 324 15.43 -17.96 -31.37
#